data_AF-A0A3E0PHZ1-F1
#
_entry.id   AF-A0A3E0PHZ1-F1
#
_cell.length_a   1.000
_cell.length_b   1.000
_cell.length_c   1.000
_cell.angle_alpha   90.00
_cell.angle_beta   90.00
_cell.angle_gamma   90.00
#
_symmetry.space_group_name_H-M   'P 1'
#
loop_
_entity.id
_entity.type
_entity.pdbx_description
1 polymer ?
#
loop_
_entity_poly.entity_id
_entity_poly.type
_entity_poly.pdbx_seq_one_letter_code
_entity_poly.pdbx_strand_id
1 'polypeptide(L)'
;MLIIKNSQIESFIAEDDTQLVRVIREIIQEAFHEGVETYSEKKLDGMVRMGIEKARSRGFERAEDIASFVSIMFEISPEFDMNEQIDAFLKDESYPPEMKLEQLLGRTQDDVWRAAEGTYDAKSWFRDPHPED
;
A
#
# COMPACT_ATOMS: atom_id res chain seq x y z
N MET A 1 8.93 -8.63 -3.84
CA MET A 1 8.36 -7.61 -4.75
C MET A 1 7.45 -8.24 -5.80
N LEU A 2 6.15 -8.21 -5.50
CA LEU A 2 5.07 -8.54 -6.42
C LEU A 2 5.03 -7.52 -7.56
N ILE A 3 5.00 -7.96 -8.82
CA ILE A 3 4.78 -7.09 -9.98
C ILE A 3 3.31 -7.24 -10.39
N ILE A 4 2.47 -6.28 -9.99
CA ILE A 4 1.05 -6.26 -10.36
C ILE A 4 0.96 -5.89 -11.85
N LYS A 5 0.31 -6.74 -12.66
CA LYS A 5 0.20 -6.53 -14.12
C LYS A 5 -1.03 -5.69 -14.46
N ASN A 6 -0.84 -4.65 -15.28
CA ASN A 6 -1.87 -3.70 -15.76
C ASN A 6 -3.22 -4.35 -16.14
N SER A 7 -3.19 -5.50 -16.80
CA SER A 7 -4.40 -6.18 -17.29
C SER A 7 -5.37 -6.65 -16.18
N GLN A 8 -4.92 -6.74 -14.92
CA GLN A 8 -5.77 -7.15 -13.79
C GLN A 8 -6.55 -5.98 -13.15
N ILE A 9 -6.11 -4.72 -13.40
CA ILE A 9 -6.67 -3.51 -12.75
C ILE A 9 -7.39 -2.59 -13.75
N GLU A 10 -7.02 -2.63 -15.05
CA GLU A 10 -7.52 -1.72 -16.09
C GLU A 10 -9.05 -1.74 -16.34
N SER A 11 -9.80 -2.73 -15.82
CA SER A 11 -11.27 -2.75 -15.94
C SER A 11 -12.02 -1.98 -14.85
N PHE A 12 -11.31 -1.31 -13.94
CA PHE A 12 -11.93 -0.66 -12.78
C PHE A 12 -11.60 0.82 -12.71
N ILE A 13 -12.30 1.62 -13.53
CA ILE A 13 -12.49 3.04 -13.24
C ILE A 13 -13.32 3.09 -11.95
N ALA A 14 -12.64 3.28 -10.82
CA ALA A 14 -13.25 3.20 -9.50
C ALA A 14 -14.16 4.41 -9.25
N GLU A 15 -15.45 4.28 -9.57
CA GLU A 15 -16.50 5.14 -9.03
C GLU A 15 -16.88 4.74 -7.58
N ASP A 16 -16.44 3.56 -7.10
CA ASP A 16 -16.76 3.03 -5.75
C ASP A 16 -15.52 2.44 -5.06
N ASP A 17 -15.15 3.03 -3.93
CA ASP A 17 -14.06 2.57 -3.03
C ASP A 17 -14.26 1.13 -2.56
N THR A 18 -15.51 0.66 -2.48
CA THR A 18 -15.84 -0.72 -2.09
C THR A 18 -15.26 -1.74 -3.07
N GLN A 19 -15.31 -1.43 -4.37
CA GLN A 19 -14.80 -2.33 -5.40
C GLN A 19 -13.28 -2.34 -5.42
N LEU A 20 -12.66 -1.17 -5.24
CA LEU A 20 -11.20 -1.06 -5.14
C LEU A 20 -10.66 -1.82 -3.91
N VAL A 21 -11.32 -1.68 -2.76
CA VAL A 21 -10.98 -2.43 -1.54
C VAL A 21 -11.02 -3.93 -1.80
N ARG A 22 -12.08 -4.43 -2.45
CA ARG A 22 -12.22 -5.86 -2.74
C ARG A 22 -11.07 -6.38 -3.61
N VAL A 23 -10.77 -5.68 -4.70
CA VAL A 23 -9.71 -6.08 -5.64
C VAL A 23 -8.34 -6.07 -4.97
N ILE A 24 -8.01 -5.01 -4.24
CA ILE A 24 -6.72 -4.92 -3.53
C ILE A 24 -6.64 -6.01 -2.47
N ARG A 25 -7.71 -6.26 -1.71
CA ARG A 25 -7.74 -7.36 -0.75
C ARG A 25 -7.45 -8.72 -1.40
N GLU A 26 -8.08 -9.02 -2.53
CA GLU A 26 -7.85 -10.27 -3.26
C GLU A 26 -6.37 -10.41 -3.66
N ILE A 27 -5.76 -9.32 -4.18
CA ILE A 27 -4.31 -9.28 -4.49
C ILE A 27 -3.47 -9.53 -3.24
N ILE A 28 -3.78 -8.88 -2.12
CA ILE A 28 -3.04 -9.04 -0.86
C ILE A 28 -3.16 -10.47 -0.31
N GLN A 29 -4.34 -11.08 -0.38
CA GLN A 29 -4.56 -12.45 0.07
C GLN A 29 -3.81 -13.47 -0.79
N GLU A 30 -3.71 -13.24 -2.11
CA GLU A 30 -2.93 -14.07 -3.02
C GLU A 30 -1.42 -13.90 -2.82
N ALA A 31 -0.96 -12.66 -2.63
CA ALA A 31 0.45 -12.32 -2.53
C ALA A 31 1.08 -12.58 -1.15
N PHE A 32 0.33 -12.40 -0.06
CA PHE A 32 0.85 -12.39 1.31
C PHE A 32 0.16 -13.41 2.23
N HIS A 33 -0.29 -14.55 1.67
CA HIS A 33 -1.14 -15.54 2.33
C HIS A 33 -0.77 -15.82 3.81
N GLU A 34 0.50 -16.13 4.10
CA GLU A 34 0.97 -16.44 5.46
C GLU A 34 0.89 -15.25 6.44
N GLY A 35 1.00 -14.02 5.94
CA GLY A 35 0.98 -12.80 6.76
C GLY A 35 -0.41 -12.26 7.06
N VAL A 36 -1.42 -12.65 6.26
CA VAL A 36 -2.78 -12.09 6.35
C VAL A 36 -3.87 -13.11 6.70
N GLU A 37 -3.57 -14.41 6.72
CA GLU A 37 -4.53 -15.48 7.04
C GLU A 37 -5.17 -15.35 8.43
N THR A 38 -4.50 -14.68 9.36
CA THR A 38 -4.96 -14.53 10.74
C THR A 38 -5.98 -13.40 10.90
N TYR A 39 -6.15 -12.54 9.90
CA TYR A 39 -7.11 -11.45 9.92
C TYR A 39 -8.45 -11.87 9.32
N SER A 40 -9.54 -11.45 9.97
CA SER A 40 -10.86 -11.57 9.35
C SER A 40 -10.95 -10.67 8.12
N GLU A 41 -11.84 -11.01 7.18
CA GLU A 41 -12.09 -10.21 5.99
C GLU A 41 -12.37 -8.74 6.33
N LYS A 42 -13.18 -8.49 7.38
CA LYS A 42 -13.49 -7.14 7.88
C LYS A 42 -12.24 -6.39 8.35
N LYS A 43 -11.30 -7.06 9.03
CA LYS A 43 -10.05 -6.44 9.48
C LYS A 43 -9.15 -6.11 8.28
N LEU A 44 -9.05 -7.04 7.33
CA LEU A 44 -8.26 -6.84 6.13
C LEU A 44 -8.82 -5.72 5.25
N ASP A 45 -10.15 -5.59 5.14
CA ASP A 45 -10.81 -4.45 4.49
C ASP A 45 -10.44 -3.12 5.15
N GLY A 46 -10.40 -3.07 6.48
CA GLY A 46 -9.97 -1.89 7.22
C GLY A 46 -8.54 -1.49 6.91
N MET A 47 -7.62 -2.47 6.89
CA MET A 47 -6.21 -2.25 6.53
C MET A 47 -6.06 -1.74 5.09
N VAL A 48 -6.79 -2.34 4.15
CA VAL A 48 -6.77 -1.93 2.74
C VAL A 48 -7.32 -0.51 2.58
N ARG A 49 -8.43 -0.17 3.24
CA ARG A 49 -8.99 1.20 3.22
C ARG A 49 -7.99 2.23 3.73
N MET A 50 -7.35 1.95 4.88
CA MET A 50 -6.32 2.81 5.43
C MET A 50 -5.18 3.03 4.42
N GLY A 51 -4.75 1.97 3.74
CA GLY A 51 -3.71 2.09 2.71
C GLY A 51 -4.15 2.89 1.48
N ILE A 52 -5.40 2.76 1.04
CA ILE A 52 -5.98 3.56 -0.05
C ILE A 52 -5.99 5.05 0.32
N GLU A 53 -6.47 5.37 1.53
CA GLU A 53 -6.49 6.75 2.03
C GLU A 53 -5.07 7.34 2.10
N LYS A 54 -4.11 6.57 2.58
CA LYS A 54 -2.70 6.98 2.63
C LYS A 54 -2.14 7.23 1.23
N ALA A 55 -2.37 6.31 0.28
CA ALA A 55 -1.91 6.47 -1.10
C ALA A 55 -2.51 7.73 -1.74
N ARG A 56 -3.81 7.99 -1.54
CA ARG A 56 -4.47 9.21 -2.03
C ARG A 56 -3.88 10.47 -1.41
N SER A 57 -3.54 10.45 -0.12
CA SER A 57 -2.88 11.59 0.54
C SER A 57 -1.50 11.93 -0.05
N ARG A 58 -0.88 10.96 -0.75
CA ARG A 58 0.38 11.10 -1.48
C ARG A 58 0.19 11.49 -2.96
N GLY A 59 -1.04 11.69 -3.40
CA GLY A 59 -1.36 12.11 -4.77
C GLY A 59 -1.52 10.96 -5.78
N PHE A 60 -1.64 9.71 -5.31
CA PHE A 60 -1.94 8.58 -6.20
C PHE A 60 -3.43 8.51 -6.49
N GLU A 61 -3.79 8.61 -7.77
CA GLU A 61 -5.19 8.57 -8.22
C GLU A 61 -5.52 7.29 -8.99
N ARG A 62 -4.53 6.65 -9.62
CA ARG A 62 -4.74 5.43 -10.40
C ARG A 62 -4.82 4.22 -9.47
N ALA A 63 -5.76 3.32 -9.75
CA ALA A 63 -5.94 2.10 -8.96
C ALA A 63 -4.67 1.23 -8.90
N GLU A 64 -3.85 1.21 -9.96
CA GLU A 64 -2.58 0.47 -10.00
C GLU A 64 -1.52 1.02 -9.04
N ASP A 65 -1.39 2.35 -8.96
CA ASP A 65 -0.46 3.02 -8.08
C ASP A 65 -0.89 2.83 -6.62
N ILE A 66 -2.20 2.94 -6.37
CA ILE A 66 -2.79 2.69 -5.06
C ILE A 66 -2.54 1.24 -4.65
N ALA A 67 -2.84 0.26 -5.51
CA ALA A 67 -2.61 -1.15 -5.20
C ALA A 67 -1.14 -1.46 -4.93
N SER A 68 -0.22 -0.87 -5.70
CA SER A 68 1.23 -1.01 -5.50
C SER A 68 1.67 -0.41 -4.16
N PHE A 69 1.19 0.80 -3.84
CA PHE A 69 1.46 1.46 -2.55
C PHE A 69 0.99 0.60 -1.37
N VAL A 70 -0.25 0.12 -1.42
CA VAL A 70 -0.82 -0.74 -0.38
C VAL A 70 -0.02 -2.04 -0.25
N SER A 71 0.39 -2.63 -1.37
CA SER A 71 1.20 -3.86 -1.34
C SER A 71 2.55 -3.65 -0.65
N ILE A 72 3.20 -2.51 -0.87
CA ILE A 72 4.44 -2.15 -0.14
C ILE A 72 4.17 -1.99 1.36
N MET A 73 3.01 -1.46 1.75
CA MET A 73 2.65 -1.36 3.17
C MET A 73 2.56 -2.74 3.84
N PHE A 74 1.98 -3.73 3.15
CA PHE A 74 1.91 -5.11 3.63
C PHE A 74 3.25 -5.84 3.58
N GLU A 75 4.10 -5.55 2.59
CA GLU A 75 5.43 -6.17 2.43
C GLU A 75 6.47 -5.61 3.42
N ILE A 76 6.42 -4.30 3.71
CA ILE A 76 7.46 -3.58 4.47
C ILE A 76 6.91 -3.09 5.81
N SER A 77 6.07 -2.06 5.78
CA SER A 77 5.36 -1.55 6.95
C SER A 77 4.30 -0.54 6.54
N PRO A 78 3.20 -0.41 7.32
CA PRO A 78 2.22 0.65 7.07
C PRO A 78 2.81 2.06 7.16
N GLU A 79 4.00 2.25 7.75
CA GLU A 79 4.72 3.51 7.88
C GLU A 79 5.88 3.68 6.90
N PHE A 80 6.06 2.81 5.91
CA PHE A 80 7.25 2.84 5.05
C PHE A 80 7.50 4.22 4.40
N ASP A 81 6.42 4.91 4.05
CA ASP A 81 6.41 6.24 3.45
C ASP A 81 6.80 7.38 4.42
N MET A 82 7.00 7.08 5.71
CA MET A 82 7.54 8.01 6.71
C MET A 82 9.08 7.95 6.80
N ASN A 83 9.72 6.96 6.19
CA ASN A 83 11.18 6.95 6.09
C ASN A 83 11.63 8.19 5.29
N GLU A 84 12.59 8.95 5.81
CA GLU A 84 13.00 10.24 5.24
C GLU A 84 13.39 10.17 3.76
N GLN A 85 14.08 9.10 3.35
CA GLN A 85 14.52 8.93 1.96
C GLN A 85 13.36 8.54 1.04
N ILE A 86 12.46 7.69 1.52
CA ILE A 86 11.25 7.28 0.78
C ILE A 86 10.29 8.47 0.65
N ASP A 87 10.07 9.21 1.73
CA ASP A 87 9.24 10.41 1.76
C ASP A 87 9.76 11.47 0.77
N ALA A 88 11.08 11.71 0.76
CA ALA A 88 11.72 12.60 -0.19
C ALA A 88 11.48 12.16 -1.64
N PHE A 89 11.58 10.86 -1.92
CA PHE A 89 11.31 10.31 -3.25
C PHE A 89 9.85 10.49 -3.67
N LEU A 90 8.90 10.20 -2.77
CA LEU A 90 7.47 10.35 -3.03
C LEU A 90 7.05 11.81 -3.21
N LYS A 91 7.81 12.77 -2.66
CA LYS A 91 7.56 14.21 -2.81
C LYS A 91 8.29 14.84 -4.00
N ASP A 92 9.21 14.14 -4.64
CA ASP A 92 9.97 14.68 -5.78
C ASP A 92 9.02 15.00 -6.95
N GLU A 93 8.93 16.28 -7.31
CA GLU A 93 8.10 16.78 -8.42
C GLU A 93 8.75 16.53 -9.79
N SER A 94 10.00 16.07 -9.83
CA SER A 94 10.70 15.69 -11.07
C SER A 94 10.07 14.46 -11.73
N TYR A 95 9.26 13.69 -10.98
CA TYR A 95 8.55 12.51 -11.46
C TYR A 95 7.04 12.70 -11.35
N PRO A 96 6.27 12.36 -12.40
CA PRO A 96 4.82 12.31 -12.29
C PRO A 96 4.41 11.17 -11.33
N PRO A 97 3.27 11.29 -10.61
CA PRO A 97 2.85 10.33 -9.59
C PRO A 97 2.96 8.86 -10.01
N GLU A 98 2.51 8.53 -11.21
CA GLU A 98 2.51 7.18 -11.78
C GLU A 98 3.92 6.57 -11.96
N MET A 99 4.97 7.39 -12.02
CA MET A 99 6.35 6.91 -12.12
C MET A 99 7.01 6.79 -10.74
N LYS A 100 6.45 7.40 -9.70
CA LYS A 100 7.12 7.49 -8.40
C LYS A 100 7.35 6.12 -7.77
N LEU A 101 6.36 5.24 -7.80
CA LEU A 101 6.50 3.92 -7.17
C LEU A 101 7.45 3.02 -7.95
N GLU A 102 7.38 3.02 -9.28
CA GLU A 102 8.32 2.28 -10.11
C GLU A 102 9.77 2.73 -9.85
N GLN A 103 10.01 4.04 -9.85
CA GLN A 103 11.35 4.57 -9.62
C GLN A 103 11.81 4.37 -8.17
N LEU A 104 10.92 4.47 -7.19
CA LEU A 104 11.21 4.16 -5.79
C LEU A 104 11.70 2.71 -5.67
N LEU A 105 10.96 1.75 -6.22
CA LEU A 105 11.30 0.33 -6.17
C LEU A 105 12.60 0.02 -6.93
N GLY A 106 12.85 0.70 -8.05
CA GLY A 106 14.05 0.50 -8.87
C GLY A 106 15.32 1.17 -8.36
N ARG A 107 15.22 2.18 -7.48
CA ARG A 107 16.36 3.03 -7.06
C ARG A 107 16.64 3.04 -5.57
N THR A 108 15.70 2.61 -4.75
CA THR A 108 15.88 2.57 -3.30
C THR A 108 16.79 1.41 -2.93
N GLN A 109 17.84 1.71 -2.17
CA GLN A 109 18.80 0.72 -1.71
C GLN A 109 18.20 -0.18 -0.61
N ASP A 110 18.68 -1.43 -0.52
CA ASP A 110 18.20 -2.42 0.44
C ASP A 110 18.28 -1.95 1.92
N ASP A 111 19.26 -1.11 2.26
CA ASP A 111 19.42 -0.56 3.61
C ASP A 111 18.30 0.43 3.98
N VAL A 112 17.81 1.21 3.02
CA VAL A 112 16.65 2.09 3.20
C VAL A 112 15.39 1.26 3.44
N TRP A 113 15.20 0.18 2.69
CA TRP A 113 14.07 -0.74 2.90
C TRP A 113 14.12 -1.41 4.28
N ARG A 114 15.29 -1.90 4.70
CA ARG A 114 15.48 -2.45 6.06
C ARG A 114 15.21 -1.41 7.15
N ALA A 115 15.58 -0.15 6.93
CA ALA A 115 15.29 0.91 7.88
C ALA A 115 13.78 1.19 7.99
N ALA A 116 13.04 1.15 6.88
CA ALA A 116 11.58 1.27 6.85
C ALA A 116 10.85 0.05 7.43
N GLU A 117 11.41 -1.15 7.28
CA GLU A 117 10.94 -2.36 7.96
C GLU A 117 11.19 -2.28 9.47
N GLY A 118 12.33 -1.73 9.90
CA GLY A 118 12.67 -1.53 11.32
C GLY A 118 11.72 -0.59 12.08
N THR A 119 10.90 0.20 11.37
CA THR A 119 9.85 1.04 11.95
C THR A 119 8.49 0.36 12.03
N TYR A 120 8.39 -0.93 11.66
CA TYR A 120 7.14 -1.67 11.69
C TYR A 120 6.51 -1.71 13.10
N ASP A 121 5.31 -1.15 13.22
CA ASP A 121 4.43 -1.36 14.37
C ASP A 121 3.07 -1.88 13.87
N ALA A 122 2.74 -3.12 14.24
CA ALA A 122 1.47 -3.74 13.87
C ALA A 122 0.25 -2.92 14.33
N LYS A 123 0.40 -2.11 15.40
CA LYS A 123 -0.67 -1.24 15.90
C LYS A 123 -1.04 -0.13 14.92
N SER A 124 -0.15 0.23 14.01
CA SER A 124 -0.43 1.30 13.06
C SER A 124 -1.54 0.97 12.07
N TRP A 125 -1.73 -0.32 11.78
CA TRP A 125 -2.89 -0.82 11.03
C TRP A 125 -4.23 -0.60 11.75
N PHE A 126 -4.20 -0.42 13.07
CA PHE A 126 -5.36 -0.39 13.95
C PHE A 126 -5.47 0.94 14.70
N ARG A 127 -5.02 2.04 14.10
CA ARG A 127 -5.19 3.40 14.63
C ARG A 127 -6.66 3.88 14.54
N ASP A 128 -7.59 3.05 15.01
CA ASP A 128 -8.83 3.44 15.66
C ASP A 128 -9.43 2.21 16.37
N PRO A 129 -9.57 2.19 17.72
CA PRO A 129 -10.46 1.25 18.36
C PRO A 129 -11.89 1.72 18.11
N HIS A 130 -12.49 1.29 17.00
CA HIS A 130 -13.95 1.37 16.91
C HIS A 130 -14.51 0.45 18.02
N PRO A 131 -15.31 0.97 18.98
CA PRO A 131 -15.57 0.31 20.27
C PRO A 131 -16.55 -0.87 20.21
N GLU A 132 -16.55 -1.67 19.14
CA GLU A 132 -17.50 -2.78 18.97
C GLU A 132 -16.82 -4.06 18.43
N ASP A 133 -15.78 -4.52 19.15
CA ASP A 133 -15.37 -5.94 19.19
C ASP A 133 -15.80 -6.53 20.55
#